data_AF-A0A9E3IPS5-F1
#
_entry.id   AF-A0A9E3IPS5-F1
#
_cell.length_a   1.000
_cell.length_b   1.000
_cell.length_c   1.000
_cell.angle_alpha   90.00
_cell.angle_beta   90.00
_cell.angle_gamma   90.00
#
_symmetry.space_group_name_H-M   'P 1'
#
loop_
_entity.id
_entity.type
_entity.pdbx_description
1 polymer ?
#
loop_
_entity_poly.entity_id
_entity_poly.type
_entity_poly.pdbx_seq_one_letter_code
_entity_poly.pdbx_strand_id
1 'polypeptide(L)' 'MSKAEIIAELPKLTEEDRSDILVRLWHMEETAGPTAREKHLLNEAQAAYDANPNAGSPWSEVEARLRRRA' A
#
# COMPACT_ATOMS: atom_id res chain seq x y z
N MET A 1 -8.43 -24.36 -11.33
CA MET A 1 -9.17 -23.54 -10.35
C MET A 1 -9.63 -22.26 -11.03
N SER A 2 -10.89 -21.90 -10.84
CA SER A 2 -11.47 -20.62 -11.24
C SER A 2 -11.27 -19.55 -10.15
N LYS A 3 -11.42 -18.27 -10.51
CA LYS A 3 -11.43 -17.17 -9.53
C LYS A 3 -12.47 -17.38 -8.42
N ALA A 4 -13.65 -17.90 -8.77
CA ALA A 4 -14.72 -18.14 -7.81
C ALA A 4 -14.34 -19.25 -6.81
N GLU A 5 -13.70 -20.32 -7.29
CA GLU A 5 -13.20 -21.40 -6.44
C GLU A 5 -12.12 -20.91 -5.48
N ILE A 6 -11.14 -20.13 -5.96
CA ILE A 6 -10.08 -19.56 -5.11
C ILE A 6 -10.70 -18.73 -3.97
N ILE A 7 -11.63 -17.82 -4.31
CA ILE A 7 -12.29 -16.96 -3.32
C ILE A 7 -13.10 -17.78 -2.30
N ALA A 8 -13.74 -18.87 -2.73
CA ALA A 8 -14.51 -19.74 -1.83
C ALA A 8 -13.62 -20.54 -0.86
N GLU A 9 -12.37 -20.82 -1.22
CA GLU A 9 -11.43 -21.55 -0.35
C GLU A 9 -10.71 -20.66 0.67
N LEU A 10 -10.47 -19.37 0.36
CA LEU A 10 -9.73 -18.45 1.25
C LEU A 10 -10.25 -18.40 2.70
N PRO A 11 -11.58 -18.36 2.97
CA PRO A 11 -12.10 -18.32 4.35
C PRO A 11 -11.81 -19.60 5.15
N LYS A 12 -11.52 -20.72 4.48
CA LYS A 12 -11.25 -22.01 5.14
C LYS A 12 -9.81 -22.14 5.65
N LEU A 13 -8.93 -21.23 5.22
CA LEU A 13 -7.53 -21.19 5.61
C LEU A 13 -7.37 -20.60 7.01
N THR A 14 -6.21 -20.85 7.63
CA THR A 14 -5.83 -20.16 8.86
C THR A 14 -5.54 -18.68 8.59
N GLU A 15 -5.45 -17.87 9.64
CA GLU A 15 -5.04 -16.46 9.49
C GLU A 15 -3.61 -16.31 8.97
N GLU A 16 -2.71 -17.20 9.40
CA GLU A 16 -1.32 -17.25 8.95
C GLU A 16 -1.24 -17.55 7.44
N ASP A 17 -1.93 -18.61 6.98
CA ASP A 17 -1.98 -18.96 5.56
C ASP A 17 -2.56 -17.83 4.70
N ARG A 18 -3.60 -17.15 5.18
CA ARG A 18 -4.17 -15.99 4.47
C ARG A 18 -3.17 -14.83 4.42
N SER A 19 -2.40 -14.61 5.47
CA SER A 19 -1.37 -13.57 5.52
C SER A 19 -0.25 -13.84 4.52
N ASP A 20 0.21 -15.10 4.43
CA ASP A 20 1.21 -15.51 3.45
C ASP A 20 0.74 -15.32 2.01
N ILE A 21 -0.52 -15.67 1.72
CA ILE A 21 -1.14 -15.42 0.41
C ILE A 21 -1.18 -13.92 0.11
N LEU A 22 -1.57 -13.10 1.09
CA LEU A 22 -1.65 -11.65 0.92
C LEU A 22 -0.28 -11.04 0.62
N VAL A 23 0.76 -11.44 1.35
CA VAL A 23 2.15 -11.01 1.08
C VAL A 23 2.56 -11.38 -0.35
N ARG A 24 2.23 -12.59 -0.80
CA ARG A 24 2.55 -13.03 -2.16
C ARG A 24 1.81 -12.23 -3.23
N LEU A 25 0.53 -11.90 -2.99
CA LEU A 25 -0.25 -11.04 -3.87
C LEU A 25 0.34 -9.63 -3.94
N TRP A 26 0.72 -9.05 -2.81
CA TRP A 26 1.39 -7.74 -2.79
C TRP A 26 2.67 -7.73 -3.62
N HIS A 27 3.52 -8.74 -3.49
CA HIS A 27 4.71 -8.85 -4.33
C HIS A 27 4.39 -8.94 -5.83
N MET A 28 3.30 -9.61 -6.22
CA MET A 28 2.88 -9.65 -7.63
C MET A 28 2.45 -8.26 -8.13
N GLU A 29 1.66 -7.54 -7.33
CA GLU A 29 1.21 -6.19 -7.69
C GLU A 29 2.37 -5.18 -7.71
N GLU A 30 3.32 -5.28 -6.77
CA GLU A 30 4.54 -4.46 -6.76
C GLU A 30 5.34 -4.63 -8.05
N THR A 31 5.47 -5.87 -8.56
CA THR A 31 6.18 -6.12 -9.82
C THR A 31 5.47 -5.53 -11.04
N ALA A 32 4.16 -5.30 -10.98
CA ALA A 32 3.43 -4.64 -12.05
C ALA A 32 3.74 -3.12 -12.13
N GLY A 33 4.19 -2.54 -11.01
CA GLY A 33 4.46 -1.11 -10.88
C GLY A 33 3.19 -0.26 -10.86
N PRO A 34 3.31 1.06 -10.63
CA PRO A 34 2.17 1.95 -10.56
C PRO A 34 1.51 2.10 -11.95
N THR A 35 0.19 2.19 -11.97
CA THR A 35 -0.57 2.61 -13.15
C THR A 35 -0.15 4.01 -13.62
N ALA A 36 -0.48 4.37 -14.86
CA ALA A 36 -0.17 5.70 -15.39
C ALA A 36 -0.73 6.84 -14.51
N ARG A 37 -1.92 6.65 -13.95
CA ARG A 37 -2.56 7.60 -13.02
C ARG A 37 -1.78 7.71 -11.72
N GLU A 38 -1.43 6.60 -11.10
CA GLU A 38 -0.66 6.60 -9.85
C GLU A 38 0.72 7.21 -10.05
N LYS A 39 1.40 6.86 -11.16
CA LYS A 39 2.68 7.46 -11.52
C LYS A 39 2.58 8.98 -11.70
N HIS A 40 1.51 9.46 -12.31
CA HIS A 40 1.27 10.90 -12.45
C HIS A 40 1.16 11.58 -11.08
N LEU A 41 0.34 11.03 -10.17
CA LEU A 41 0.19 11.55 -8.81
C LEU A 41 1.51 11.54 -8.03
N LEU A 42 2.30 10.48 -8.15
CA LEU A 42 3.62 10.38 -7.52
C LEU A 42 4.59 11.43 -8.07
N ASN A 43 4.59 11.65 -9.40
CA ASN A 43 5.42 12.67 -10.03
C ASN A 43 5.03 14.09 -9.60
N GLU A 44 3.73 14.38 -9.49
CA GLU A 44 3.23 15.67 -9.00
C GLU A 44 3.64 15.89 -7.54
N ALA A 45 3.48 14.87 -6.68
CA ALA A 45 3.88 14.93 -5.28
C ALA A 45 5.40 15.15 -5.14
N GLN A 46 6.20 14.45 -5.96
CA GLN A 46 7.66 14.63 -5.98
C GLN A 46 8.04 16.04 -6.43
N ALA A 47 7.46 16.55 -7.50
CA ALA A 47 7.73 17.91 -7.98
C ALA A 47 7.37 18.98 -6.93
N ALA A 48 6.27 18.79 -6.20
CA ALA A 48 5.88 19.67 -5.11
C ALA A 48 6.88 19.63 -3.94
N TYR A 49 7.38 18.45 -3.60
CA TYR A 49 8.44 18.30 -2.60
C TYR A 49 9.76 18.92 -3.07
N ASP A 50 10.18 18.70 -4.31
CA ASP A 50 11.42 19.27 -4.85
C ASP A 50 11.38 20.80 -4.87
N ALA A 51 10.20 21.39 -5.14
CA ALA A 51 9.99 22.83 -5.08
C ALA A 51 10.02 23.39 -3.64
N ASN A 52 9.64 22.58 -2.64
CA ASN A 52 9.69 22.95 -1.23
C ASN A 52 9.98 21.74 -0.32
N PRO A 53 11.25 21.35 -0.13
CA PRO A 53 11.61 20.16 0.65
C PRO A 53 11.20 20.25 2.12
N ASN A 54 10.98 21.47 2.64
CA ASN A 54 10.55 21.71 4.01
C ASN A 54 9.02 21.64 4.19
N ALA A 55 8.26 21.31 3.13
CA ALA A 55 6.81 21.11 3.22
C ALA A 55 6.42 19.81 3.95
N GLY A 56 7.36 18.88 4.11
CA GLY A 56 7.16 17.64 4.86
C GLY A 56 7.15 17.85 6.38
N SER A 57 6.59 16.89 7.12
CA SER A 57 6.81 16.77 8.56
C SER A 57 7.62 15.51 8.83
N PRO A 58 8.52 15.51 9.84
CA PRO A 58 9.14 14.29 10.33
C PRO A 58 8.08 13.25 10.68
N TRP A 59 8.36 11.97 10.38
CA TRP A 59 7.40 10.90 10.62
C TRP A 59 6.98 10.81 12.10
N SER A 60 7.91 11.03 13.03
CA SER A 60 7.62 11.06 14.47
C SER A 60 6.53 12.08 14.85
N GLU A 61 6.50 13.24 14.21
CA GLU A 61 5.47 14.26 14.44
C GLU A 61 4.12 13.86 13.82
N VAL A 62 4.13 13.21 12.65
CA VAL A 62 2.93 12.65 12.02
C VAL A 62 2.33 11.56 12.90
N GLU A 63 3.14 10.61 13.36
CA GLU A 63 2.74 9.51 14.23
C GLU A 63 2.15 10.02 15.55
N ALA A 64 2.81 11.00 16.20
CA ALA A 64 2.31 11.62 17.43
C ALA A 64 0.96 12.34 17.23
N ARG A 65 0.67 12.86 16.03
CA ARG A 65 -0.66 13.43 15.71
C ARG A 65 -1.72 12.35 15.52
N LEU A 66 -1.39 11.25 14.86
CA LEU A 66 -2.31 10.13 14.63
C LEU A 66 -2.72 9.46 15.94
N ARG A 67 -1.77 9.19 16.84
CA ARG A 67 -2.06 8.59 18.15
C ARG A 67 -2.93 9.46 19.05
N ARG A 68 -2.93 10.78 18.87
CA ARG A 68 -3.83 11.71 19.60
C ARG A 68 -5.27 11.70 19.07
N ARG A 69 -5.51 11.13 17.89
CA ARG A 69 -6.82 11.04 17.23
C ARG A 69 -7.48 9.67 17.36
N ALA A 70 -6.75 8.66 17.83
CA ALA A 70 -7.25 7.34 18.18
C ALA A 70 -7.79 7.35 19.62
#